data_AF-A0A9D8IGB1-F1
#
_entry.id   AF-A0A9D8IGB1-F1
#
_cell.length_a   1.000
_cell.length_b   1.000
_cell.length_c   1.000
_cell.angle_alpha   90.00
_cell.angle_beta   90.00
_cell.angle_gamma   90.00
#
_symmetry.space_group_name_H-M   'P 1'
#
loop_
_entity.id
_entity.type
_entity.pdbx_description
1 polymer ?
#
loop_
_entity_poly.entity_id
_entity_poly.type
_entity_poly.pdbx_seq_one_letter_code
_entity_poly.pdbx_strand_id
1 'polypeptide(L)'
;MLKRKRYLSIVTVFGAMLISGNVMAHTTVMSKNTPDNYSSRDELEGTTSLNHFSIPHGCAGQPVKAQSVVFPNGADSIAERSDTGDSVTLADHIEGNPIMGAKPAVNSLFKKVEKLTGTVPAFTSHGSETTEDTRAFVYTKGKLEDGYLGLLPWTATFPTFKSDSCVTALTVYIAIANYCTKSTDEDDDDRADIWMGRTTEKFDDEDVVSVDFWPYLKIVRDLETNPIDESCGEGFEISVYPSDEAIDEYLPVDGYWPAKSNGDKNGKDDDDDHGDHKGHNH
;
A
#
# COMPACT_ATOMS: atom_id res chain seq x y z
N MET A 1 31.30 6.24 -73.62
CA MET A 1 31.48 5.42 -72.39
C MET A 1 31.34 6.31 -71.17
N LEU A 2 30.97 5.72 -70.03
CA LEU A 2 30.65 6.28 -68.70
C LEU A 2 29.22 6.82 -68.48
N LYS A 3 28.33 5.88 -68.09
CA LYS A 3 27.09 6.12 -67.35
C LYS A 3 27.42 6.53 -65.90
N ARG A 4 26.92 7.68 -65.44
CA ARG A 4 27.01 8.10 -64.03
C ARG A 4 25.79 7.57 -63.28
N LYS A 5 26.00 6.61 -62.38
CA LYS A 5 24.97 6.01 -61.51
C LYS A 5 24.47 7.04 -60.49
N ARG A 6 23.15 7.14 -60.34
CA ARG A 6 22.48 7.81 -59.22
C ARG A 6 22.65 6.94 -57.97
N TYR A 7 23.23 7.50 -56.90
CA TYR A 7 23.20 6.90 -55.58
C TYR A 7 21.95 7.41 -54.86
N LEU A 8 21.09 6.46 -54.46
CA LEU A 8 19.94 6.68 -53.61
C LEU A 8 20.43 6.64 -52.16
N SER A 9 20.39 7.75 -51.44
CA SER A 9 20.71 7.78 -50.01
C SER A 9 19.56 7.15 -49.23
N ILE A 10 19.79 5.97 -48.67
CA ILE A 10 18.91 5.33 -47.69
C ILE A 10 19.11 6.07 -46.37
N VAL A 11 18.12 6.84 -45.96
CA VAL A 11 18.05 7.44 -44.62
C VAL A 11 17.45 6.40 -43.68
N THR A 12 18.31 5.75 -42.89
CA THR A 12 17.88 4.83 -41.83
C THR A 12 17.42 5.66 -40.64
N VAL A 13 16.12 5.81 -40.47
CA VAL A 13 15.52 6.36 -39.25
C VAL A 13 15.57 5.27 -38.17
N PHE A 14 16.56 5.35 -37.29
CA PHE A 14 16.53 4.62 -36.01
C PHE A 14 15.50 5.31 -35.12
N GLY A 15 14.26 4.82 -35.14
CA GLY A 15 13.27 5.14 -34.14
C GLY A 15 13.66 4.47 -32.83
N ALA A 16 14.21 5.24 -31.89
CA ALA A 16 14.31 4.81 -30.50
C ALA A 16 12.89 4.72 -29.94
N MET A 17 12.34 3.51 -29.86
CA MET A 17 11.19 3.24 -29.00
C MET A 17 11.66 3.40 -27.56
N LEU A 18 11.34 4.54 -26.95
CA LEU A 18 11.30 4.68 -25.51
C LEU A 18 10.14 3.81 -25.02
N ILE A 19 10.43 2.55 -24.73
CA ILE A 19 9.59 1.77 -23.84
C ILE A 19 9.89 2.37 -22.46
N SER A 20 9.04 3.28 -21.99
CA SER A 20 9.02 3.72 -20.60
C SER A 20 8.64 2.50 -19.75
N GLY A 21 9.62 1.65 -19.45
CA GLY A 21 9.47 0.69 -18.38
C GLY A 21 9.18 1.48 -17.12
N ASN A 22 8.08 1.16 -16.45
CA ASN A 22 7.83 1.64 -15.10
C ASN A 22 8.97 1.09 -14.22
N VAL A 23 10.03 1.87 -14.07
CA VAL A 23 10.99 1.64 -13.00
C VAL A 23 10.18 1.90 -11.73
N MET A 24 9.72 0.82 -11.10
CA MET A 24 8.95 0.88 -9.86
C MET A 24 9.92 1.37 -8.79
N ALA A 25 10.05 2.68 -8.62
CA ALA A 25 10.86 3.27 -7.55
C ALA A 25 10.10 3.25 -6.21
N HIS A 26 8.77 3.18 -6.22
CA HIS A 26 7.98 3.31 -4.99
C HIS A 26 7.40 1.99 -4.53
N THR A 27 7.36 1.78 -3.22
CA THR A 27 6.60 0.67 -2.64
C THR A 27 5.13 0.89 -2.89
N THR A 28 4.45 -0.15 -3.38
CA THR A 28 3.09 0.02 -3.86
C THR A 28 2.36 -1.31 -4.02
N VAL A 29 1.05 -1.29 -4.30
CA VAL A 29 0.31 -2.52 -4.63
C VAL A 29 0.80 -3.06 -5.97
N MET A 30 1.21 -4.32 -6.05
CA MET A 30 1.74 -4.88 -7.29
C MET A 30 0.66 -4.90 -8.38
N SER A 31 1.02 -4.42 -9.58
CA SER A 31 0.13 -4.55 -10.74
C SER A 31 -0.17 -6.02 -11.03
N LYS A 32 -1.42 -6.29 -11.39
CA LYS A 32 -1.84 -7.57 -11.90
C LYS A 32 -1.50 -7.66 -13.37
N ASN A 33 -0.76 -8.70 -13.71
CA ASN A 33 -0.52 -9.04 -15.09
C ASN A 33 -1.77 -9.77 -15.62
N THR A 34 -2.75 -9.01 -16.10
CA THR A 34 -3.89 -9.55 -16.83
C THR A 34 -3.62 -9.47 -18.35
N PRO A 35 -4.18 -10.39 -19.17
CA PRO A 35 -3.94 -10.40 -20.62
C PRO A 35 -4.35 -9.11 -21.35
N ASP A 36 -5.26 -8.34 -20.76
CA ASP A 36 -5.88 -7.14 -21.29
C ASP A 36 -5.30 -5.83 -20.71
N ASN A 37 -4.69 -5.88 -19.52
CA ASN A 37 -4.01 -4.73 -18.93
C ASN A 37 -2.85 -5.16 -18.00
N TYR A 38 -1.66 -5.25 -18.59
CA TYR A 38 -0.41 -5.65 -17.94
C TYR A 38 0.04 -4.73 -16.78
N SER A 39 -0.54 -3.54 -16.65
CA SER A 39 -0.24 -2.56 -15.61
C SER A 39 -1.39 -2.36 -14.62
N SER A 40 -2.54 -3.00 -14.83
CA SER A 40 -3.74 -2.81 -14.00
C SER A 40 -3.47 -3.13 -12.54
N ARG A 41 -4.20 -2.47 -11.66
CA ARG A 41 -4.26 -2.80 -10.22
C ARG A 41 -5.69 -3.06 -9.84
N ASP A 42 -6.38 -3.67 -10.80
CA ASP A 42 -7.82 -3.65 -10.86
C ASP A 42 -8.35 -4.89 -10.15
N GLU A 43 -9.41 -4.66 -9.40
CA GLU A 43 -10.15 -5.64 -8.63
C GLU A 43 -11.58 -5.58 -9.06
N LEU A 44 -12.17 -6.73 -9.37
CA LEU A 44 -13.58 -6.77 -9.70
C LEU A 44 -14.40 -6.62 -8.41
N GLU A 45 -15.44 -5.80 -8.45
CA GLU A 45 -16.37 -5.65 -7.34
C GLU A 45 -16.92 -7.00 -6.83
N GLY A 46 -17.21 -7.09 -5.53
CA GLY A 46 -17.75 -8.30 -4.91
C GLY A 46 -16.84 -9.52 -4.89
N THR A 47 -15.60 -9.41 -5.38
CA THR A 47 -14.64 -10.53 -5.41
C THR A 47 -13.70 -10.53 -4.21
N THR A 48 -13.04 -11.67 -3.99
CA THR A 48 -11.91 -11.80 -3.06
C THR A 48 -10.66 -12.12 -3.86
N SER A 49 -9.58 -11.39 -3.62
CA SER A 49 -8.33 -11.57 -4.37
C SER A 49 -7.12 -11.75 -3.47
N LEU A 50 -6.03 -12.21 -4.07
CA LEU A 50 -4.67 -12.19 -3.52
C LEU A 50 -3.90 -11.05 -4.18
N ASN A 51 -3.45 -10.11 -3.36
CA ASN A 51 -2.64 -8.96 -3.71
C ASN A 51 -1.25 -9.05 -3.10
N HIS A 52 -0.36 -8.17 -3.54
CA HIS A 52 0.97 -8.03 -2.97
C HIS A 52 1.29 -6.56 -2.79
N PHE A 53 1.90 -6.19 -1.67
CA PHE A 53 2.73 -4.99 -1.63
C PHE A 53 4.09 -5.34 -2.20
N SER A 54 4.57 -4.54 -3.15
CA SER A 54 5.86 -4.67 -3.80
C SER A 54 6.81 -3.63 -3.22
N ILE A 55 7.91 -4.06 -2.62
CA ILE A 55 9.00 -3.21 -2.12
C ILE A 55 10.16 -3.31 -3.12
N PRO A 56 10.39 -2.30 -3.95
CA PRO A 56 11.36 -2.41 -5.03
C PRO A 56 12.82 -2.28 -4.58
N HIS A 57 13.07 -1.53 -3.50
CA HIS A 57 14.40 -1.27 -2.95
C HIS A 57 14.32 -0.90 -1.46
N GLY A 58 15.49 -0.75 -0.83
CA GLY A 58 15.63 -0.20 0.52
C GLY A 58 15.68 1.33 0.54
N CYS A 59 15.67 1.95 1.72
CA CYS A 59 15.75 3.42 1.87
C CYS A 59 17.22 3.83 1.73
N ALA A 60 17.57 4.58 0.67
CA ALA A 60 18.95 4.99 0.39
C ALA A 60 20.00 3.85 0.45
N GLY A 61 19.62 2.63 0.09
CA GLY A 61 20.48 1.44 0.14
C GLY A 61 20.50 0.70 1.50
N GLN A 62 19.79 1.19 2.51
CA GLN A 62 19.58 0.49 3.78
C GLN A 62 18.50 -0.59 3.65
N PRO A 63 18.64 -1.76 4.32
CA PRO A 63 17.62 -2.79 4.28
C PRO A 63 16.32 -2.34 4.94
N VAL A 64 15.18 -2.75 4.39
CA VAL A 64 13.87 -2.54 5.04
C VAL A 64 13.72 -3.48 6.24
N LYS A 65 13.58 -2.90 7.43
CA LYS A 65 13.50 -3.59 8.73
C LYS A 65 12.08 -3.67 9.29
N ALA A 66 11.23 -2.73 8.90
CA ALA A 66 9.80 -2.77 9.17
C ALA A 66 9.01 -2.16 8.01
N GLN A 67 7.75 -2.55 7.87
CA GLN A 67 6.78 -1.88 7.01
C GLN A 67 5.47 -1.71 7.77
N SER A 68 4.84 -0.55 7.62
CA SER A 68 3.44 -0.35 8.03
C SER A 68 2.59 0.05 6.84
N VAL A 69 1.33 -0.37 6.86
CA VAL A 69 0.35 -0.15 5.80
C VAL A 69 -0.98 0.24 6.45
N VAL A 70 -1.59 1.34 6.03
CA VAL A 70 -2.90 1.81 6.54
C VAL A 70 -3.92 1.84 5.42
N PHE A 71 -5.06 1.17 5.67
CA PHE A 71 -6.20 1.11 4.76
C PHE A 71 -7.25 2.17 5.09
N PRO A 72 -7.96 2.70 4.09
CA PRO A 72 -9.00 3.71 4.27
C PRO A 72 -10.36 3.07 4.61
N ASN A 73 -10.40 2.30 5.69
CA ASN A 73 -11.60 1.57 6.12
C ASN A 73 -12.37 2.24 7.26
N GLY A 74 -11.83 3.32 7.82
CA GLY A 74 -12.45 3.98 8.95
C GLY A 74 -13.66 4.82 8.60
N ALA A 75 -14.48 5.11 9.60
CA ALA A 75 -15.57 6.08 9.49
C ALA A 75 -15.05 7.51 9.23
N ASP A 76 -13.77 7.74 9.54
CA ASP A 76 -13.02 8.95 9.29
C ASP A 76 -12.35 9.00 7.91
N SER A 77 -12.45 7.94 7.09
CA SER A 77 -11.85 7.93 5.75
C SER A 77 -12.41 9.04 4.88
N ILE A 78 -11.53 9.63 4.07
CA ILE A 78 -11.88 10.73 3.17
C ILE A 78 -12.30 10.10 1.83
N ALA A 79 -13.48 10.44 1.34
CA ALA A 79 -13.95 9.99 0.04
C ALA A 79 -14.43 11.16 -0.80
N GLU A 80 -14.00 11.18 -2.06
CA GLU A 80 -14.21 12.29 -2.98
C GLU A 80 -14.45 11.76 -4.40
N ARG A 81 -15.23 12.49 -5.18
CA ARG A 81 -15.32 12.26 -6.62
C ARG A 81 -13.99 12.58 -7.28
N SER A 82 -13.45 11.65 -8.06
CA SER A 82 -12.13 11.80 -8.67
C SER A 82 -12.06 12.91 -9.75
N ASP A 83 -13.20 13.27 -10.35
CA ASP A 83 -13.29 14.27 -11.42
C ASP A 83 -13.44 15.72 -10.93
N THR A 84 -13.99 15.89 -9.72
CA THR A 84 -14.43 17.18 -9.19
C THR A 84 -13.79 17.52 -7.85
N GLY A 85 -13.32 16.52 -7.10
CA GLY A 85 -12.88 16.67 -5.71
C GLY A 85 -14.02 16.86 -4.71
N ASP A 86 -15.28 16.73 -5.16
CA ASP A 86 -16.43 16.86 -4.29
C ASP A 86 -16.49 15.71 -3.29
N SER A 87 -16.63 16.02 -2.00
CA SER A 87 -16.77 15.00 -0.95
C SER A 87 -18.03 14.15 -1.14
N VAL A 88 -17.91 12.84 -0.89
CA VAL A 88 -19.00 11.86 -1.01
C VAL A 88 -19.11 10.98 0.23
N THR A 89 -20.31 10.47 0.49
CA THR A 89 -20.54 9.44 1.52
C THR A 89 -20.44 8.08 0.86
N LEU A 90 -19.39 7.29 1.15
CA LEU A 90 -19.18 5.98 0.50
C LEU A 90 -20.36 5.03 0.65
N ALA A 91 -21.00 5.02 1.82
CA ALA A 91 -22.14 4.15 2.10
C ALA A 91 -23.34 4.44 1.18
N ASP A 92 -23.40 5.58 0.50
CA ASP A 92 -24.44 5.88 -0.49
C ASP A 92 -24.16 5.22 -1.85
N HIS A 93 -22.94 4.74 -2.08
CA HIS A 93 -22.48 4.27 -3.38
C HIS A 93 -22.08 2.79 -3.42
N ILE A 94 -21.66 2.22 -2.29
CA ILE A 94 -21.19 0.84 -2.19
C ILE A 94 -21.88 0.09 -1.05
N GLU A 95 -21.91 -1.24 -1.17
CA GLU A 95 -22.26 -2.18 -0.11
C GLU A 95 -20.97 -2.72 0.53
N GLY A 96 -20.72 -2.36 1.80
CA GLY A 96 -19.51 -2.75 2.53
C GLY A 96 -18.54 -1.60 2.75
N ASN A 97 -17.27 -1.96 2.96
CA ASN A 97 -16.14 -1.03 3.10
C ASN A 97 -15.17 -1.19 1.91
N PRO A 98 -14.28 -0.20 1.65
CA PRO A 98 -13.35 -0.27 0.52
C PRO A 98 -12.52 -1.56 0.48
N ILE A 99 -12.02 -2.01 1.64
CA ILE A 99 -11.24 -3.24 1.78
C ILE A 99 -11.78 -4.05 2.95
N MET A 100 -12.46 -5.16 2.68
CA MET A 100 -13.08 -5.99 3.72
C MET A 100 -12.25 -7.23 4.05
N GLY A 101 -12.15 -7.54 5.34
CA GLY A 101 -11.56 -8.79 5.82
C GLY A 101 -10.10 -8.98 5.44
N ALA A 102 -9.35 -7.88 5.29
CA ALA A 102 -7.96 -7.90 4.84
C ALA A 102 -7.09 -8.78 5.75
N LYS A 103 -6.24 -9.63 5.16
CA LYS A 103 -5.36 -10.54 5.90
C LYS A 103 -3.97 -10.54 5.28
N PRO A 104 -2.91 -10.28 6.05
CA PRO A 104 -1.57 -10.44 5.54
C PRO A 104 -1.23 -11.93 5.53
N ALA A 105 -0.54 -12.39 4.50
CA ALA A 105 0.04 -13.73 4.50
C ALA A 105 1.41 -13.70 5.22
N VAL A 106 1.70 -14.77 5.95
CA VAL A 106 3.02 -14.96 6.55
C VAL A 106 4.08 -15.05 5.45
N ASN A 107 5.24 -14.43 5.66
CA ASN A 107 6.35 -14.46 4.72
C ASN A 107 7.69 -14.65 5.45
N SER A 108 8.74 -14.97 4.71
CA SER A 108 10.09 -15.14 5.26
C SER A 108 10.87 -13.84 5.41
N LEU A 109 10.37 -12.73 4.82
CA LEU A 109 11.04 -11.43 4.84
C LEU A 109 10.94 -10.76 6.21
N PHE A 110 9.83 -10.96 6.92
CA PHE A 110 9.55 -10.35 8.23
C PHE A 110 9.19 -11.42 9.26
N LYS A 111 9.89 -11.42 10.41
CA LYS A 111 9.68 -12.43 11.45
C LYS A 111 8.43 -12.19 12.31
N LYS A 112 7.86 -11.00 12.26
CA LYS A 112 6.64 -10.64 12.99
C LYS A 112 5.71 -9.88 12.04
N VAL A 113 4.46 -10.34 11.97
CA VAL A 113 3.40 -9.74 11.17
C VAL A 113 2.20 -9.56 12.09
N GLU A 114 1.72 -8.34 12.19
CA GLU A 114 0.57 -7.96 12.98
C GLU A 114 -0.52 -7.37 12.09
N LYS A 115 -1.76 -7.69 12.43
CA LYS A 115 -2.96 -7.14 11.82
C LYS A 115 -3.63 -6.27 12.88
N LEU A 116 -3.67 -4.96 12.65
CA LEU A 116 -4.32 -4.03 13.55
C LEU A 116 -5.78 -3.85 13.11
N THR A 117 -6.70 -4.06 14.04
CA THR A 117 -8.14 -3.86 13.84
C THR A 117 -8.60 -2.59 14.54
N GLY A 118 -9.69 -2.03 14.05
CA GLY A 118 -10.32 -0.84 14.62
C GLY A 118 -11.73 -0.66 14.09
N THR A 119 -12.43 0.34 14.61
CA THR A 119 -13.81 0.62 14.22
C THR A 119 -13.90 0.99 12.74
N VAL A 120 -14.92 0.46 12.07
CA VAL A 120 -15.26 0.73 10.66
C VAL A 120 -16.77 0.98 10.54
N PRO A 121 -17.23 1.64 9.45
CA PRO A 121 -18.65 1.71 9.14
C PRO A 121 -19.28 0.31 9.12
N ALA A 122 -20.48 0.19 9.70
CA ALA A 122 -21.17 -1.08 9.82
C ALA A 122 -21.42 -1.69 8.44
N PHE A 123 -21.12 -2.97 8.29
CA PHE A 123 -21.40 -3.73 7.07
C PHE A 123 -21.76 -5.18 7.39
N THR A 124 -22.42 -5.86 6.46
CA THR A 124 -22.74 -7.29 6.62
C THR A 124 -21.61 -8.14 6.06
N SER A 125 -21.01 -8.99 6.90
CA SER A 125 -20.06 -10.03 6.50
C SER A 125 -20.55 -11.37 7.01
N HIS A 126 -20.64 -12.37 6.12
CA HIS A 126 -21.10 -13.73 6.47
C HIS A 126 -22.45 -13.79 7.21
N GLY A 127 -23.36 -12.84 6.92
CA GLY A 127 -24.69 -12.77 7.53
C GLY A 127 -24.74 -12.14 8.94
N SER A 128 -23.62 -11.60 9.43
CA SER A 128 -23.55 -10.81 10.65
C SER A 128 -23.13 -9.37 10.35
N GLU A 129 -23.69 -8.43 11.09
CA GLU A 129 -23.20 -7.05 11.10
C GLU A 129 -21.82 -6.99 11.77
N THR A 130 -20.90 -6.30 11.12
CA THR A 130 -19.51 -6.11 11.56
C THR A 130 -19.25 -4.61 11.65
N THR A 131 -18.68 -4.17 12.77
CA THR A 131 -18.28 -2.77 13.04
C THR A 131 -16.79 -2.64 13.37
N GLU A 132 -16.04 -3.73 13.31
CA GLU A 132 -14.59 -3.77 13.47
C GLU A 132 -13.97 -4.55 12.31
N ASP A 133 -12.99 -3.97 11.64
CA ASP A 133 -12.20 -4.65 10.61
C ASP A 133 -10.76 -4.14 10.63
N THR A 134 -9.97 -4.64 9.70
CA THR A 134 -8.56 -4.35 9.55
C THR A 134 -8.36 -2.90 9.14
N ARG A 135 -7.57 -2.18 9.93
CA ARG A 135 -7.15 -0.80 9.67
C ARG A 135 -5.72 -0.75 9.15
N ALA A 136 -4.86 -1.68 9.59
CA ALA A 136 -3.47 -1.69 9.18
C ALA A 136 -2.79 -3.06 9.25
N PHE A 137 -1.68 -3.19 8.52
CA PHE A 137 -0.70 -4.25 8.70
C PHE A 137 0.62 -3.68 9.19
N VAL A 138 1.25 -4.39 10.12
CA VAL A 138 2.58 -4.05 10.63
C VAL A 138 3.51 -5.25 10.49
N TYR A 139 4.56 -5.08 9.70
CA TYR A 139 5.62 -6.06 9.47
C TYR A 139 6.87 -5.58 10.19
N THR A 140 7.46 -6.40 11.07
CA THR A 140 8.68 -6.02 11.82
C THR A 140 9.69 -7.16 11.86
N LYS A 141 10.91 -6.83 12.29
CA LYS A 141 12.07 -7.75 12.30
C LYS A 141 12.38 -8.25 10.89
N GLY A 142 12.28 -7.35 9.92
CA GLY A 142 12.61 -7.56 8.52
C GLY A 142 14.10 -7.42 8.25
N LYS A 143 14.52 -7.91 7.09
CA LYS A 143 15.87 -7.75 6.56
C LYS A 143 15.88 -7.83 5.03
N LEU A 144 14.97 -7.09 4.39
CA LEU A 144 14.96 -7.00 2.93
C LEU A 144 16.13 -6.12 2.52
N GLU A 145 17.23 -6.76 2.10
CA GLU A 145 18.43 -6.07 1.63
C GLU A 145 18.15 -5.29 0.34
N ASP A 146 18.89 -4.20 0.14
CA ASP A 146 18.79 -3.42 -1.07
C ASP A 146 19.15 -4.25 -2.33
N GLY A 147 18.53 -3.91 -3.46
CA GLY A 147 18.66 -4.66 -4.71
C GLY A 147 17.82 -5.93 -4.82
N TYR A 148 17.05 -6.28 -3.78
CA TYR A 148 16.06 -7.37 -3.83
C TYR A 148 14.64 -6.84 -3.86
N LEU A 149 13.80 -7.46 -4.69
CA LEU A 149 12.36 -7.21 -4.70
C LEU A 149 11.68 -7.93 -3.53
N GLY A 150 11.08 -7.16 -2.63
CA GLY A 150 10.21 -7.68 -1.58
C GLY A 150 8.77 -7.79 -2.06
N LEU A 151 8.11 -8.92 -1.79
CA LEU A 151 6.69 -9.12 -2.06
C LEU A 151 5.99 -9.54 -0.78
N LEU A 152 5.03 -8.73 -0.32
CA LEU A 152 4.22 -9.00 0.87
C LEU A 152 2.79 -9.38 0.45
N PRO A 153 2.46 -10.67 0.38
CA PRO A 153 1.14 -11.12 -0.02
C PRO A 153 0.07 -10.77 1.03
N TRP A 154 -1.12 -10.43 0.56
CA TRP A 154 -2.29 -10.19 1.40
C TRP A 154 -3.57 -10.47 0.62
N THR A 155 -4.65 -10.82 1.31
CA THR A 155 -5.96 -11.05 0.70
C THR A 155 -6.99 -10.08 1.23
N ALA A 156 -7.97 -9.70 0.42
CA ALA A 156 -9.15 -8.98 0.87
C ALA A 156 -10.35 -9.25 -0.03
N THR A 157 -11.54 -8.90 0.46
CA THR A 157 -12.79 -8.87 -0.28
C THR A 157 -13.14 -7.42 -0.61
N PHE A 158 -13.65 -7.19 -1.81
CA PHE A 158 -14.01 -5.85 -2.30
C PHE A 158 -15.52 -5.63 -2.25
N PRO A 159 -15.97 -4.38 -2.08
CA PRO A 159 -17.38 -4.04 -2.04
C PRO A 159 -18.05 -4.27 -3.40
N THR A 160 -19.37 -4.26 -3.39
CA THR A 160 -20.21 -4.16 -4.59
C THR A 160 -20.72 -2.72 -4.69
N PHE A 161 -20.75 -2.15 -5.89
CA PHE A 161 -21.40 -0.87 -6.18
C PHE A 161 -22.92 -1.05 -6.12
N LYS A 162 -23.62 -0.14 -5.45
CA LYS A 162 -25.09 -0.17 -5.42
C LYS A 162 -25.64 -0.01 -6.83
N SER A 163 -26.70 -0.75 -7.15
CA SER A 163 -27.27 -0.76 -8.51
C SER A 163 -27.75 0.60 -8.98
N ASP A 164 -28.18 1.47 -8.06
CA ASP A 164 -28.64 2.84 -8.31
C ASP A 164 -27.53 3.89 -8.22
N SER A 165 -26.29 3.50 -7.91
CA SER A 165 -25.13 4.39 -7.91
C SER A 165 -24.62 4.60 -9.34
N CYS A 166 -24.19 5.82 -9.67
CA CYS A 166 -23.53 6.12 -10.95
C CYS A 166 -22.00 5.90 -10.92
N VAL A 167 -21.48 5.27 -9.87
CA VAL A 167 -20.05 5.02 -9.72
C VAL A 167 -19.61 3.86 -10.62
N THR A 168 -18.52 4.06 -11.36
CA THR A 168 -17.92 3.04 -12.23
C THR A 168 -16.68 2.38 -11.62
N ALA A 169 -15.97 3.10 -10.75
CA ALA A 169 -14.83 2.59 -10.02
C ALA A 169 -14.57 3.31 -8.71
N LEU A 170 -13.90 2.61 -7.80
CA LEU A 170 -13.41 3.10 -6.52
C LEU A 170 -11.89 2.93 -6.48
N THR A 171 -11.14 4.03 -6.50
CA THR A 171 -9.69 4.03 -6.30
C THR A 171 -9.41 4.10 -4.80
N VAL A 172 -8.82 3.04 -4.26
CA VAL A 172 -8.48 2.92 -2.85
C VAL A 172 -7.01 3.26 -2.67
N TYR A 173 -6.76 4.42 -2.07
CA TYR A 173 -5.42 4.85 -1.72
C TYR A 173 -5.00 4.28 -0.35
N ILE A 174 -3.75 3.86 -0.25
CA ILE A 174 -3.21 3.13 0.90
C ILE A 174 -1.93 3.83 1.33
N ALA A 175 -1.84 4.24 2.59
CA ALA A 175 -0.59 4.81 3.11
C ALA A 175 0.37 3.67 3.45
N ILE A 176 1.63 3.79 3.00
CA ILE A 176 2.66 2.78 3.23
C ILE A 176 3.94 3.46 3.73
N ALA A 177 4.55 2.92 4.78
CA ALA A 177 5.86 3.34 5.28
C ALA A 177 6.81 2.14 5.31
N ASN A 178 7.96 2.25 4.66
CA ASN A 178 9.09 1.36 4.88
C ASN A 178 10.06 2.00 5.85
N TYR A 179 10.43 1.29 6.90
CA TYR A 179 11.40 1.77 7.88
C TYR A 179 12.70 1.00 7.76
N CYS A 180 13.81 1.73 7.61
CA CYS A 180 15.12 1.20 7.29
C CYS A 180 16.13 1.38 8.43
N THR A 181 16.02 2.46 9.20
CA THR A 181 16.81 2.65 10.42
C THR A 181 15.90 2.52 11.63
N LYS A 182 16.28 1.66 12.59
CA LYS A 182 15.61 1.59 13.89
C LYS A 182 16.08 2.77 14.75
N SER A 183 15.60 3.95 14.40
CA SER A 183 15.90 5.23 15.01
C SER A 183 14.61 6.05 15.10
N THR A 184 14.55 6.92 16.10
CA THR A 184 13.48 7.91 16.27
C THR A 184 13.99 9.32 15.99
N ASP A 185 15.21 9.41 15.46
CA ASP A 185 15.85 10.65 15.05
C ASP A 185 15.20 11.14 13.75
N GLU A 186 14.71 12.38 13.77
CA GLU A 186 14.08 13.01 12.60
C GLU A 186 15.12 13.54 11.61
N ASP A 187 16.36 13.76 12.05
CA ASP A 187 17.46 14.26 11.21
C ASP A 187 18.14 13.13 10.37
N ASP A 188 17.64 11.89 10.45
CA ASP A 188 18.15 10.74 9.68
C ASP A 188 17.30 10.53 8.43
N ASP A 189 17.73 11.05 7.28
CA ASP A 189 17.00 10.90 6.00
C ASP A 189 16.90 9.44 5.53
N ASP A 190 17.81 8.56 5.96
CA ASP A 190 17.81 7.14 5.59
C ASP A 190 16.82 6.32 6.44
N ARG A 191 16.10 6.97 7.37
CA ARG A 191 15.27 6.27 8.37
C ARG A 191 14.07 5.57 7.76
N ALA A 192 13.44 6.16 6.74
CA ALA A 192 12.22 5.65 6.15
C ALA A 192 12.00 6.16 4.73
N ASP A 193 11.26 5.39 3.94
CA ASP A 193 10.61 5.86 2.71
C ASP A 193 9.10 5.70 2.91
N ILE A 194 8.34 6.77 2.72
CA ILE A 194 6.92 6.82 3.07
C ILE A 194 6.10 7.36 1.91
N TRP A 195 5.03 6.64 1.56
CA TRP A 195 4.13 6.97 0.46
C TRP A 195 2.71 7.12 0.98
N MET A 196 2.34 8.36 1.22
CA MET A 196 1.02 8.76 1.74
C MET A 196 0.54 10.07 1.09
N GLY A 197 1.16 10.47 -0.03
CA GLY A 197 0.88 11.63 -0.89
C GLY A 197 0.62 13.01 -0.28
N ARG A 198 0.69 13.15 1.05
CA ARG A 198 0.64 14.39 1.82
C ARG A 198 1.30 14.16 3.18
N THR A 199 1.70 15.21 3.85
CA THR A 199 2.17 15.16 5.23
C THR A 199 1.00 15.12 6.22
N THR A 200 1.27 14.70 7.46
CA THR A 200 0.34 14.74 8.61
C THR A 200 1.01 15.43 9.80
N GLU A 201 0.37 15.44 10.98
CA GLU A 201 1.00 16.02 12.19
C GLU A 201 2.21 15.20 12.65
N LYS A 202 2.19 13.86 12.54
CA LYS A 202 3.33 13.03 12.92
C LYS A 202 4.32 12.74 11.79
N PHE A 203 3.89 12.84 10.55
CA PHE A 203 4.70 12.60 9.36
C PHE A 203 4.81 13.90 8.57
N ASP A 204 5.59 14.84 9.09
CA ASP A 204 5.72 16.23 8.63
C ASP A 204 7.01 16.51 7.85
N ASP A 205 7.76 15.47 7.51
CA ASP A 205 9.03 15.57 6.79
C ASP A 205 8.91 15.07 5.33
N GLU A 206 8.96 16.00 4.38
CA GLU A 206 8.91 15.72 2.94
C GLU A 206 10.17 15.03 2.39
N ASP A 207 11.28 14.99 3.13
CA ASP A 207 12.50 14.28 2.69
C ASP A 207 12.30 12.76 2.74
N VAL A 208 11.42 12.27 3.61
CA VAL A 208 11.04 10.85 3.70
C VAL A 208 9.60 10.56 3.28
N VAL A 209 8.73 11.58 3.24
CA VAL A 209 7.35 11.47 2.78
C VAL A 209 7.23 11.91 1.33
N SER A 210 6.91 10.97 0.45
CA SER A 210 6.57 11.27 -0.94
C SER A 210 5.19 11.93 -1.03
N VAL A 211 5.20 13.26 -1.05
CA VAL A 211 4.03 14.09 -1.41
C VAL A 211 3.65 13.82 -2.89
N ASP A 212 2.37 13.96 -3.22
CA ASP A 212 1.78 13.73 -4.55
C ASP A 212 1.81 12.29 -5.08
N PHE A 213 2.39 11.34 -4.34
CA PHE A 213 2.33 9.92 -4.69
C PHE A 213 1.61 9.09 -3.62
N TRP A 214 0.61 8.34 -4.08
CA TRP A 214 -0.08 7.35 -3.27
C TRP A 214 -0.03 5.96 -3.91
N PRO A 215 0.30 4.92 -3.13
CA PRO A 215 -0.05 3.55 -3.44
C PRO A 215 -1.57 3.41 -3.56
N TYR A 216 -2.02 2.68 -4.58
CA TYR A 216 -3.44 2.44 -4.77
C TYR A 216 -3.70 1.06 -5.36
N LEU A 217 -4.94 0.62 -5.17
CA LEU A 217 -5.62 -0.38 -5.99
C LEU A 217 -6.96 0.20 -6.46
N LYS A 218 -7.49 -0.32 -7.56
CA LYS A 218 -8.74 0.18 -8.14
C LYS A 218 -9.77 -0.94 -8.14
N ILE A 219 -10.95 -0.69 -7.59
CA ILE A 219 -12.07 -1.62 -7.68
C ILE A 219 -12.95 -1.15 -8.82
N VAL A 220 -13.21 -2.03 -9.79
CA VAL A 220 -13.99 -1.75 -10.99
C VAL A 220 -15.35 -2.41 -10.91
N ARG A 221 -16.38 -1.70 -11.37
CA ARG A 221 -17.73 -2.22 -11.47
C ARG A 221 -17.80 -3.35 -12.49
N ASP A 222 -18.53 -4.41 -12.16
CA ASP A 222 -18.86 -5.50 -13.06
C ASP A 222 -20.05 -5.07 -13.93
N LEU A 223 -19.75 -4.50 -15.10
CA LEU A 223 -20.79 -4.03 -16.01
C LEU A 223 -21.62 -5.16 -16.64
N GLU A 224 -21.20 -6.42 -16.53
CA GLU A 224 -21.97 -7.58 -17.00
C GLU A 224 -23.08 -7.93 -16.01
N THR A 225 -22.76 -7.94 -14.71
CA THR A 225 -23.71 -8.37 -13.66
C THR A 225 -24.38 -7.21 -12.92
N ASN A 226 -23.77 -6.03 -12.95
CA ASN A 226 -24.21 -4.79 -12.30
C ASN A 226 -24.02 -3.58 -13.27
N PRO A 227 -24.79 -3.53 -14.38
CA PRO A 227 -24.65 -2.48 -15.38
C PRO A 227 -24.97 -1.10 -14.80
N ILE A 228 -24.33 -0.06 -15.35
CA ILE A 228 -24.67 1.31 -15.00
C ILE A 228 -26.04 1.68 -15.59
N ASP A 229 -26.85 2.41 -14.83
CA ASP A 229 -28.13 2.91 -15.32
C ASP A 229 -27.92 3.93 -16.44
N GLU A 230 -28.76 3.91 -17.48
CA GLU A 230 -28.64 4.81 -18.63
C GLU A 230 -28.70 6.30 -18.23
N SER A 231 -29.40 6.63 -17.13
CA SER A 231 -29.51 8.00 -16.61
C SER A 231 -28.18 8.54 -16.05
N CYS A 232 -27.23 7.66 -15.72
CA CYS A 232 -25.91 8.03 -15.22
C CYS A 232 -24.94 8.49 -16.32
N GLY A 233 -25.30 8.30 -17.60
CA GLY A 233 -24.38 8.56 -18.71
C GLY A 233 -23.11 7.71 -18.60
N GLU A 234 -21.94 8.35 -18.62
CA GLU A 234 -20.64 7.66 -18.48
C GLU A 234 -20.32 7.26 -17.03
N GLY A 235 -21.09 7.76 -16.05
CA GLY A 235 -20.81 7.58 -14.62
C GLY A 235 -19.63 8.41 -14.12
N PHE A 236 -19.18 8.13 -12.89
CA PHE A 236 -18.03 8.80 -12.28
C PHE A 236 -17.21 7.85 -11.40
N GLU A 237 -15.99 8.25 -11.05
CA GLU A 237 -15.12 7.50 -10.14
C GLU A 237 -15.05 8.16 -8.76
N ILE A 238 -14.83 7.34 -7.74
CA ILE A 238 -14.57 7.79 -6.37
C ILE A 238 -13.13 7.46 -6.00
N SER A 239 -12.46 8.40 -5.34
CA SER A 239 -11.20 8.21 -4.64
C SER A 239 -11.47 8.11 -3.14
N VAL A 240 -10.81 7.16 -2.46
CA VAL A 240 -10.87 7.05 -0.99
C VAL A 240 -9.48 6.97 -0.37
N TYR A 241 -9.26 7.72 0.70
CA TYR A 241 -7.98 7.89 1.40
C TYR A 241 -8.14 7.65 2.91
N PRO A 242 -7.07 7.18 3.59
CA PRO A 242 -7.02 7.25 5.04
C PRO A 242 -7.05 8.71 5.47
N SER A 243 -7.65 8.99 6.63
CA SER A 243 -7.54 10.30 7.30
C SER A 243 -6.13 10.51 7.85
N ASP A 244 -5.82 11.76 8.19
CA ASP A 244 -4.55 12.08 8.86
C ASP A 244 -4.51 11.42 10.25
N GLU A 245 -5.63 11.40 10.96
CA GLU A 245 -5.75 10.74 12.26
C GLU A 245 -5.48 9.24 12.18
N ALA A 246 -6.01 8.55 11.16
CA ALA A 246 -5.76 7.13 10.95
C ALA A 246 -4.29 6.86 10.56
N ILE A 247 -3.68 7.72 9.76
CA ILE A 247 -2.26 7.62 9.43
C ILE A 247 -1.43 7.77 10.71
N ASP A 248 -1.69 8.81 11.50
CA ASP A 248 -0.95 9.11 12.71
C ASP A 248 -1.18 8.06 13.82
N GLU A 249 -2.31 7.36 13.81
CA GLU A 249 -2.61 6.28 14.73
C GLU A 249 -1.94 4.96 14.33
N TYR A 250 -2.07 4.54 13.06
CA TYR A 250 -1.77 3.17 12.65
C TYR A 250 -0.47 3.01 11.85
N LEU A 251 0.05 4.07 11.23
CA LEU A 251 1.27 3.98 10.43
C LEU A 251 2.57 3.90 11.26
N PRO A 252 2.70 4.58 12.43
CA PRO A 252 3.92 4.51 13.23
C PRO A 252 4.24 3.10 13.73
N VAL A 253 5.53 2.79 13.86
CA VAL A 253 6.02 1.49 14.37
C VAL A 253 6.97 1.73 15.54
N ASP A 254 6.71 1.11 16.68
CA ASP A 254 7.51 1.28 17.90
C ASP A 254 9.02 1.12 17.65
N GLY A 255 9.78 2.16 18.01
CA GLY A 255 11.23 2.21 17.86
C GLY A 255 11.72 2.68 16.49
N TYR A 256 10.80 3.14 15.64
CA TYR A 256 11.05 3.82 14.38
C TYR A 256 10.35 5.18 14.41
N TRP A 257 10.97 6.22 13.86
CA TRP A 257 10.35 7.53 13.72
C TRP A 257 8.99 7.39 13.01
N PRO A 258 7.93 8.08 13.47
CA PRO A 258 7.88 9.04 14.58
C PRO A 258 7.62 8.40 15.96
N ALA A 259 7.41 7.09 16.05
CA ALA A 259 7.09 6.38 17.29
C ALA A 259 8.31 6.08 18.16
N LYS A 260 8.41 6.77 19.30
CA LYS A 260 9.39 6.44 20.34
C LYS A 260 9.17 5.04 20.87
N SER A 261 10.24 4.28 21.07
CA SER A 261 10.16 2.97 21.73
C SER A 261 9.50 3.16 23.09
N ASN A 262 8.39 2.48 23.33
CA ASN A 262 7.86 2.33 24.68
C ASN A 262 8.88 1.51 25.47
N GLY A 263 9.80 2.21 26.15
CA GLY A 263 10.82 1.60 26.97
C GLY A 263 10.21 0.55 27.90
N ASP A 264 10.89 -0.58 28.01
CA ASP A 264 10.58 -1.71 28.87
C ASP A 264 9.82 -1.31 30.15
N LYS A 265 8.50 -1.59 30.18
CA LYS A 265 7.76 -1.74 31.44
C LYS A 265 8.00 -3.12 32.07
N ASN A 266 9.17 -3.71 31.86
CA ASN A 266 9.68 -4.84 32.62
C ASN A 266 11.20 -4.69 32.70
N GLY A 267 11.65 -3.87 33.63
CA GLY A 267 12.97 -4.06 34.23
C GLY A 267 13.02 -5.47 34.80
N LYS A 268 13.70 -6.36 34.09
CA LYS A 268 14.30 -7.54 34.67
C LYS A 268 15.66 -7.68 34.03
N ASP A 269 16.66 -7.41 34.86
CA ASP A 269 18.07 -7.59 34.58
C ASP A 269 18.28 -8.96 33.93
N ASP A 270 18.65 -8.97 32.65
CA ASP A 270 19.34 -10.12 32.07
C ASP A 270 20.79 -10.04 32.60
N ASP A 271 20.97 -10.56 33.81
CA ASP A 271 22.29 -10.89 34.33
C ASP A 271 22.92 -11.92 33.39
N ASP A 272 23.99 -11.49 32.73
CA ASP A 272 24.96 -12.32 32.03
C ASP A 272 25.57 -13.35 33.00
N ASP A 273 24.93 -14.51 33.17
CA ASP A 273 25.55 -15.65 33.83
C ASP A 273 26.52 -16.35 32.87
N HIS A 274 27.71 -15.77 32.77
CA HIS A 274 28.91 -16.45 32.31
C HIS A 274 29.27 -17.58 33.30
N GLY A 275 28.60 -18.73 33.13
CA GLY A 275 28.94 -19.99 33.79
C GLY A 275 30.30 -20.53 33.34
N ASP A 276 31.34 -20.09 34.04
CA ASP A 276 32.72 -20.55 33.96
C ASP A 276 32.82 -22.05 34.31
N HIS A 277 33.07 -22.91 33.32
CA HIS A 277 33.34 -24.32 33.52
C HIS A 277 34.74 -24.50 34.15
N LYS A 278 34.80 -24.57 35.49
CA LYS A 278 35.96 -25.13 36.21
C LYS A 278 35.60 -26.49 36.78
N GLY A 279 36.39 -27.48 36.35
CA GLY A 279 36.28 -28.85 36.80
C GLY A 279 36.72 -29.06 38.24
N HIS A 280 36.31 -30.20 38.80
CA HIS A 280 37.04 -30.89 39.84
C HIS A 280 36.96 -32.40 39.64
N ASN A 281 38.14 -33.01 39.60
CA ASN A 281 38.37 -34.43 39.88
C ASN A 281 37.80 -34.78 41.26
N HIS A 282 37.14 -35.95 41.37
CA HIS A 282 37.55 -37.05 42.23
C HIS A 282 36.81 -38.34 41.84
#